data_AF-A0A9D8A672-F1
#
_entry.id   AF-A0A9D8A672-F1
#
_cell.length_a   1.000
_cell.length_b   1.000
_cell.length_c   1.000
_cell.angle_alpha   90.00
_cell.angle_beta   90.00
_cell.angle_gamma   90.00
#
_symmetry.space_group_name_H-M   'P 1'
#
loop_
_entity.id
_entity.type
_entity.pdbx_description
1 polymer ?
#
loop_
_entity_poly.entity_id
_entity_poly.type
_entity_poly.pdbx_seq_one_letter_code
_entity_poly.pdbx_strand_id
1 'polypeptide(L)'
;MKILTFVLIASFLLVACGPSKEEVKLTKQMTELEQQLITYKAETDIQGLEIKGKELKLVTLRNYLKDAEKTISRQQQSLQKSEAAINDYQSKIEQLSADYEGSVQRLNRVKVQQVKRQKQSDETTSDLKKQLTQKESNISQLNSALSSSQLENKSHQRQINQLRQNSQTQEKLNKENVSKINNQLHLTLLKVNEAQVEVAHLKEQMRLQQQNSKNEINQAKEDLSALNLSLESVQQEKKELEKSLSEQQQSNEKLLAQLASIQAEEEKLSNTLKKTTTNLTKARSKASRLNNSYDRMLREHTQLLSSDSKKAKAINSMRVELEQAQQDVARLSGARGIYTIQQGDILSTIAHFFYHDATRWPDIFKANSFILDDPDLIYRGMVLIIPQ
;
A
#
# COMPACT_ATOMS: atom_id res chain seq x y z
N MET A 1 83.45 48.83 184.69
CA MET A 1 82.35 48.70 185.67
C MET A 1 82.89 49.11 187.04
N LYS A 2 82.22 50.05 187.73
CA LYS A 2 82.24 50.35 189.18
C LYS A 2 83.58 50.47 189.97
N ILE A 3 83.80 51.68 190.51
CA ILE A 3 84.34 52.01 191.87
C ILE A 3 85.84 51.71 192.09
N LEU A 4 86.76 52.59 192.50
CA LEU A 4 86.78 54.02 192.90
C LEU A 4 85.93 54.47 194.12
N THR A 5 86.41 54.23 195.35
CA THR A 5 86.17 55.07 196.56
C THR A 5 87.08 54.68 197.75
N PHE A 6 87.21 55.59 198.73
CA PHE A 6 87.98 55.57 200.00
C PHE A 6 89.52 55.76 199.89
N VAL A 7 90.19 56.80 200.43
CA VAL A 7 90.03 57.80 201.54
C VAL A 7 90.82 57.46 202.83
N LEU A 8 91.89 58.23 203.06
CA LEU A 8 92.51 58.76 204.30
C LEU A 8 92.43 57.97 205.64
N ILE A 9 93.57 57.94 206.39
CA ILE A 9 93.74 58.61 207.71
C ILE A 9 95.15 58.38 208.35
N ALA A 10 95.60 59.39 209.11
CA ALA A 10 96.60 59.41 210.21
C ALA A 10 98.13 59.44 209.94
N SER A 11 98.77 60.42 210.61
CA SER A 11 100.20 60.50 210.96
C SER A 11 100.34 60.50 212.48
N PHE A 12 101.39 59.92 213.08
CA PHE A 12 101.94 60.37 214.38
C PHE A 12 103.34 59.81 214.70
N LEU A 13 104.30 60.72 214.99
CA LEU A 13 105.60 60.52 215.70
C LEU A 13 106.66 59.58 215.06
N LEU A 14 107.99 59.74 215.25
CA LEU A 14 108.78 60.73 216.01
C LEU A 14 110.16 60.99 215.31
N VAL A 15 110.54 62.26 215.19
CA VAL A 15 111.88 62.89 215.36
C VAL A 15 113.20 62.06 215.19
N ALA A 16 114.11 62.66 214.40
CA ALA A 16 115.60 62.59 214.41
C ALA A 16 116.36 61.49 213.64
N CYS A 17 117.52 61.92 213.10
CA CYS A 17 118.59 61.19 212.39
C CYS A 17 118.24 60.49 211.06
N GLY A 18 118.81 60.98 209.94
CA GLY A 18 118.89 60.22 208.68
C GLY A 18 119.99 59.14 208.72
N PRO A 19 119.80 58.01 207.98
CA PRO A 19 120.56 57.73 206.74
C PRO A 19 119.61 57.20 205.62
N SER A 20 120.01 56.72 204.42
CA SER A 20 121.31 56.30 203.87
C SER A 20 121.42 56.56 202.33
N LYS A 21 122.42 55.99 201.63
CA LYS A 21 122.51 55.96 200.15
C LYS A 21 121.56 54.95 199.48
N GLU A 22 120.86 54.09 200.22
CA GLU A 22 120.09 52.97 199.65
C GLU A 22 118.65 53.35 199.22
N GLU A 23 118.07 54.42 199.79
CA GLU A 23 116.74 54.94 199.39
C GLU A 23 116.67 55.40 197.92
N VAL A 24 117.82 55.67 197.29
CA VAL A 24 117.91 56.14 195.89
C VAL A 24 117.98 54.97 194.88
N LYS A 25 118.31 53.74 195.33
CA LYS A 25 118.59 52.62 194.41
C LYS A 25 117.35 51.78 194.07
N LEU A 26 116.51 51.45 195.06
CA LEU A 26 115.30 50.64 194.82
C LEU A 26 114.19 51.41 194.11
N THR A 27 113.98 52.69 194.45
CA THR A 27 113.03 53.58 193.76
C THR A 27 113.34 53.67 192.27
N LYS A 28 114.63 53.79 191.91
CA LYS A 28 115.07 53.81 190.51
C LYS A 28 114.74 52.50 189.76
N GLN A 29 114.88 51.34 190.41
CA GLN A 29 114.51 50.05 189.82
C GLN A 29 112.99 49.88 189.63
N MET A 30 112.15 50.45 190.51
CA MET A 30 110.70 50.45 190.31
C MET A 30 110.29 51.28 189.09
N THR A 31 110.84 52.48 188.91
CA THR A 31 110.48 53.33 187.75
C THR A 31 110.88 52.70 186.40
N GLU A 32 112.00 51.98 186.37
CA GLU A 32 112.52 51.33 185.17
C GLU A 32 111.65 50.14 184.72
N LEU A 33 111.10 49.37 185.68
CA LEU A 33 110.15 48.28 185.41
C LEU A 33 108.78 48.79 184.94
N GLU A 34 108.27 49.90 185.50
CA GLU A 34 107.01 50.49 185.04
C GLU A 34 107.10 51.01 183.59
N GLN A 35 108.23 51.61 183.20
CA GLN A 35 108.45 52.03 181.81
C GLN A 35 108.50 50.86 180.82
N GLN A 36 109.12 49.73 181.18
CA GLN A 36 109.14 48.54 180.33
C GLN A 36 107.74 47.96 180.11
N LEU A 37 106.90 47.90 181.17
CA LEU A 37 105.57 47.29 181.08
C LEU A 37 104.57 48.13 180.28
N ILE A 38 104.68 49.46 180.34
CA ILE A 38 103.90 50.38 179.48
C ILE A 38 104.27 50.18 178.00
N THR A 39 105.56 50.01 177.70
CA THR A 39 106.05 49.82 176.33
C THR A 39 105.50 48.53 175.71
N TYR A 40 105.55 47.41 176.44
CA TYR A 40 105.02 46.11 175.98
C TYR A 40 103.51 46.14 175.68
N LYS A 41 102.76 46.95 176.42
CA LYS A 41 101.32 47.11 176.23
C LYS A 41 100.96 47.91 174.97
N ALA A 42 101.81 48.88 174.59
CA ALA A 42 101.64 49.63 173.35
C ALA A 42 101.90 48.76 172.10
N GLU A 43 102.91 47.88 172.14
CA GLU A 43 103.23 46.97 171.02
C GLU A 43 102.10 45.95 170.76
N THR A 44 101.46 45.44 171.81
CA THR A 44 100.35 44.48 171.69
C THR A 44 99.09 45.10 171.08
N ASP A 45 98.75 46.34 171.42
CA ASP A 45 97.60 47.04 170.82
C ASP A 45 97.84 47.38 169.32
N ILE A 46 99.08 47.68 168.92
CA ILE A 46 99.44 47.93 167.51
C ILE A 46 99.27 46.66 166.66
N GLN A 47 99.74 45.50 167.15
CA GLN A 47 99.54 44.22 166.45
C GLN A 47 98.05 43.86 166.29
N GLY A 48 97.22 44.16 167.32
CA GLY A 48 95.76 43.96 167.24
C GLY A 48 95.07 44.78 166.16
N LEU A 49 95.54 46.01 165.91
CA LEU A 49 95.02 46.86 164.83
C LEU A 49 95.46 46.39 163.43
N GLU A 50 96.69 45.92 163.28
CA GLU A 50 97.19 45.44 161.99
C GLU A 50 96.47 44.16 161.50
N ILE A 51 96.12 43.26 162.44
CA ILE A 51 95.33 42.06 162.15
C ILE A 51 93.94 42.42 161.63
N LYS A 52 93.22 43.34 162.30
CA LYS A 52 91.90 43.83 161.85
C LYS A 52 91.96 44.46 160.45
N GLY A 53 93.05 45.17 160.13
CA GLY A 53 93.27 45.72 158.78
C GLY A 53 93.40 44.66 157.69
N LYS A 54 94.04 43.52 158.00
CA LYS A 54 94.19 42.37 157.09
C LYS A 54 92.87 41.61 156.93
N GLU A 55 92.10 41.41 158.00
CA GLU A 55 90.76 40.79 157.94
C GLU A 55 89.81 41.58 157.04
N LEU A 56 89.77 42.91 157.17
CA LEU A 56 88.89 43.77 156.37
C LEU A 56 89.20 43.69 154.86
N LYS A 57 90.49 43.61 154.50
CA LYS A 57 90.96 43.36 153.12
C LYS A 57 90.56 41.97 152.60
N LEU A 58 90.60 40.95 153.44
CA LEU A 58 90.18 39.58 153.10
C LEU A 58 88.68 39.50 152.82
N VAL A 59 87.85 40.21 153.61
CA VAL A 59 86.40 40.29 153.39
C VAL A 59 86.08 41.01 152.08
N THR A 60 86.75 42.13 151.77
CA THR A 60 86.53 42.84 150.50
C THR A 60 86.96 42.00 149.28
N LEU A 61 88.11 41.33 149.33
CA LEU A 61 88.55 40.44 148.25
C LEU A 61 87.60 39.26 148.04
N ARG A 62 87.05 38.64 149.10
CA ARG A 62 86.02 37.59 148.95
C ARG A 62 84.77 38.09 148.24
N ASN A 63 84.33 39.31 148.53
CA ASN A 63 83.14 39.87 147.88
C ASN A 63 83.39 40.12 146.38
N TYR A 64 84.54 40.70 146.01
CA TYR A 64 84.92 40.86 144.60
C TYR A 64 85.02 39.53 143.85
N LEU A 65 85.61 38.50 144.48
CA LEU A 65 85.77 37.19 143.86
C LEU A 65 84.41 36.51 143.63
N LYS A 66 83.49 36.61 144.60
CA LYS A 66 82.11 36.12 144.50
C LYS A 66 81.30 36.83 143.40
N ASP A 67 81.49 38.14 143.22
CA ASP A 67 80.84 38.88 142.13
C ASP A 67 81.46 38.58 140.75
N ALA A 68 82.77 38.29 140.69
CA ALA A 68 83.44 37.83 139.48
C ALA A 68 82.94 36.43 139.06
N GLU A 69 82.87 35.46 139.98
CA GLU A 69 82.29 34.12 139.74
C GLU A 69 80.84 34.22 139.23
N LYS A 70 80.03 35.07 139.86
CA LYS A 70 78.63 35.32 139.45
C LYS A 70 78.54 35.95 138.06
N THR A 71 79.53 36.74 137.66
CA THR A 71 79.61 37.36 136.33
C THR A 71 80.05 36.34 135.28
N ILE A 72 81.07 35.51 135.57
CA ILE A 72 81.52 34.41 134.70
C ILE A 72 80.40 33.41 134.48
N SER A 73 79.67 33.01 135.52
CA SER A 73 78.52 32.10 135.41
C SER A 73 77.41 32.67 134.50
N ARG A 74 77.10 33.97 134.62
CA ARG A 74 76.16 34.66 133.71
C ARG A 74 76.67 34.68 132.26
N GLN A 75 77.95 34.94 132.05
CA GLN A 75 78.56 34.95 130.72
C GLN A 75 78.55 33.56 130.09
N GLN A 76 78.93 32.51 130.83
CA GLN A 76 78.83 31.11 130.39
C GLN A 76 77.39 30.73 130.02
N GLN A 77 76.40 31.12 130.83
CA GLN A 77 74.99 30.88 130.51
C GLN A 77 74.52 31.66 129.27
N SER A 78 75.07 32.86 129.01
CA SER A 78 74.81 33.61 127.78
C SER A 78 75.48 32.99 126.55
N LEU A 79 76.69 32.44 126.71
CA LEU A 79 77.43 31.76 125.66
C LEU A 79 76.71 30.48 125.24
N GLN A 80 76.32 29.62 126.19
CA GLN A 80 75.52 28.42 125.92
C GLN A 80 74.19 28.73 125.20
N LYS A 81 73.53 29.84 125.55
CA LYS A 81 72.33 30.30 124.84
C LYS A 81 72.65 30.75 123.40
N SER A 82 73.79 31.41 123.18
CA SER A 82 74.22 31.82 121.85
C SER A 82 74.65 30.63 120.97
N GLU A 83 75.34 29.64 121.53
CA GLU A 83 75.73 28.40 120.85
C GLU A 83 74.50 27.57 120.46
N ALA A 84 73.52 27.43 121.37
CA ALA A 84 72.24 26.80 121.06
C ALA A 84 71.48 27.52 119.93
N ALA A 85 71.49 28.87 119.93
CA ALA A 85 70.88 29.65 118.85
C ALA A 85 71.63 29.51 117.52
N ILE A 86 72.97 29.48 117.52
CA ILE A 86 73.79 29.23 116.32
C ILE A 86 73.46 27.85 115.73
N ASN A 87 73.37 26.82 116.57
CA ASN A 87 73.04 25.46 116.12
C ASN A 87 71.61 25.37 115.55
N ASP A 88 70.63 26.05 116.15
CA ASP A 88 69.26 26.16 115.61
C ASP A 88 69.25 26.87 114.24
N TYR A 89 69.98 27.99 114.11
CA TYR A 89 70.12 28.70 112.83
C TYR A 89 70.85 27.86 111.77
N GLN A 90 71.88 27.10 112.13
CA GLN A 90 72.58 26.20 111.20
C GLN A 90 71.64 25.10 110.70
N SER A 91 70.92 24.41 111.60
CA SER A 91 69.95 23.39 111.21
C SER A 91 68.84 23.97 110.30
N LYS A 92 68.39 25.21 110.58
CA LYS A 92 67.40 25.91 109.76
C LYS A 92 67.94 26.33 108.39
N ILE A 93 69.21 26.72 108.29
CA ILE A 93 69.87 27.01 107.01
C ILE A 93 70.04 25.73 106.17
N GLU A 94 70.41 24.61 106.79
CA GLU A 94 70.50 23.31 106.12
C GLU A 94 69.14 22.85 105.58
N GLN A 95 68.08 22.93 106.40
CA GLN A 95 66.70 22.64 105.97
C GLN A 95 66.26 23.53 104.80
N LEU A 96 66.44 24.86 104.90
CA LEU A 96 66.08 25.79 103.83
C LEU A 96 66.90 25.56 102.55
N SER A 97 68.17 25.16 102.67
CA SER A 97 69.03 24.84 101.53
C SER A 97 68.55 23.56 100.82
N ALA A 98 68.19 22.52 101.58
CA ALA A 98 67.62 21.29 101.04
C ALA A 98 66.25 21.51 100.39
N ASP A 99 65.38 22.33 101.00
CA ASP A 99 64.08 22.71 100.43
C ASP A 99 64.22 23.56 99.16
N TYR A 100 65.20 24.47 99.12
CA TYR A 100 65.54 25.24 97.93
C TYR A 100 66.06 24.34 96.81
N GLU A 101 67.01 23.44 97.09
CA GLU A 101 67.53 22.51 96.09
C GLU A 101 66.42 21.57 95.57
N GLY A 102 65.60 21.01 96.47
CA GLY A 102 64.43 20.23 96.11
C GLY A 102 63.43 21.00 95.23
N SER A 103 63.26 22.30 95.48
CA SER A 103 62.43 23.19 94.66
C SER A 103 63.04 23.46 93.28
N VAL A 104 64.36 23.68 93.19
CA VAL A 104 65.09 23.83 91.91
C VAL A 104 65.01 22.53 91.09
N GLN A 105 65.19 21.37 91.73
CA GLN A 105 65.04 20.08 91.06
C GLN A 105 63.61 19.86 90.55
N ARG A 106 62.58 20.19 91.34
CA ARG A 106 61.16 20.17 90.90
C ARG A 106 60.93 21.10 89.70
N LEU A 107 61.41 22.34 89.77
CA LEU A 107 61.28 23.33 88.69
C LEU A 107 61.94 22.85 87.39
N ASN A 108 63.14 22.28 87.47
CA ASN A 108 63.85 21.75 86.31
C ASN A 108 63.12 20.54 85.69
N ARG A 109 62.57 19.63 86.50
CA ARG A 109 61.72 18.51 86.02
C ARG A 109 60.49 19.04 85.28
N VAL A 110 59.80 20.05 85.83
CA VAL A 110 58.63 20.67 85.20
C VAL A 110 59.00 21.36 83.88
N LYS A 111 60.10 22.13 83.83
CA LYS A 111 60.61 22.76 82.59
C LYS A 111 60.88 21.73 81.50
N VAL A 112 61.57 20.63 81.81
CA VAL A 112 61.85 19.55 80.85
C VAL A 112 60.56 18.89 80.37
N GLN A 113 59.59 18.64 81.26
CA GLN A 113 58.27 18.10 80.88
C GLN A 113 57.45 19.07 80.02
N GLN A 114 57.56 20.38 80.25
CA GLN A 114 56.90 21.40 79.44
C GLN A 114 57.49 21.44 78.02
N VAL A 115 58.82 21.45 77.88
CA VAL A 115 59.49 21.41 76.57
C VAL A 115 59.14 20.13 75.80
N LYS A 116 59.10 18.96 76.47
CA LYS A 116 58.66 17.70 75.83
C LYS A 116 57.21 17.77 75.33
N ARG A 117 56.29 18.27 76.16
CA ARG A 117 54.87 18.43 75.78
C ARG A 117 54.70 19.46 74.65
N GLN A 118 55.43 20.56 74.67
CA GLN A 118 55.40 21.56 73.59
C GLN A 118 55.86 20.93 72.27
N LYS A 119 57.00 20.25 72.26
CA LYS A 119 57.50 19.57 71.05
C LYS A 119 56.50 18.54 70.50
N GLN A 120 55.88 17.73 71.36
CA GLN A 120 54.84 16.79 70.95
C GLN A 120 53.59 17.50 70.41
N SER A 121 53.20 18.64 70.99
CA SER A 121 52.11 19.48 70.50
C SER A 121 52.43 20.10 69.13
N ASP A 122 53.67 20.51 68.91
CA ASP A 122 54.11 21.10 67.64
C ASP A 122 54.21 20.04 66.53
N GLU A 123 54.72 18.85 66.84
CA GLU A 123 54.77 17.69 65.94
C GLU A 123 53.36 17.26 65.52
N THR A 124 52.45 17.04 66.48
CA THR A 124 51.05 16.68 66.19
C THR A 124 50.31 17.78 65.42
N THR A 125 50.54 19.06 65.74
CA THR A 125 49.97 20.20 64.98
C THR A 125 50.51 20.24 63.55
N SER A 126 51.79 19.94 63.33
CA SER A 126 52.42 19.87 62.01
C SER A 126 51.80 18.76 61.15
N ASP A 127 51.64 17.57 61.70
CA ASP A 127 51.04 16.44 60.97
C ASP A 127 49.54 16.63 60.71
N LEU A 128 48.79 17.21 61.66
CA LEU A 128 47.40 17.60 61.42
C LEU A 128 47.27 18.65 60.31
N LYS A 129 48.18 19.64 60.24
CA LYS A 129 48.23 20.61 59.13
C LYS A 129 48.48 19.94 57.79
N LYS A 130 49.46 19.01 57.69
CA LYS A 130 49.72 18.25 56.46
C LYS A 130 48.48 17.45 56.02
N GLN A 131 47.83 16.77 56.96
CA GLN A 131 46.60 16.02 56.68
C GLN A 131 45.47 16.93 56.20
N LEU A 132 45.28 18.10 56.84
CA LEU A 132 44.30 19.10 56.43
C LEU A 132 44.56 19.57 54.99
N THR A 133 45.78 20.01 54.66
CA THR A 133 46.11 20.47 53.31
C THR A 133 45.92 19.40 52.25
N GLN A 134 46.18 18.12 52.58
CA GLN A 134 45.91 17.01 51.66
C GLN A 134 44.41 16.78 51.47
N LYS A 135 43.60 16.89 52.53
CA LYS A 135 42.14 16.76 52.45
C LYS A 135 41.51 17.92 51.67
N GLU A 136 41.98 19.14 51.87
CA GLU A 136 41.56 20.33 51.11
C GLU A 136 41.88 20.19 49.63
N SER A 137 43.10 19.73 49.29
CA SER A 137 43.50 19.42 47.90
C SER A 137 42.58 18.35 47.27
N ASN A 138 42.32 17.25 47.99
CA ASN A 138 41.42 16.19 47.52
C ASN A 138 39.97 16.70 47.32
N ILE A 139 39.47 17.55 48.22
CA ILE A 139 38.14 18.18 48.10
C ILE A 139 38.08 19.09 46.86
N SER A 140 39.13 19.87 46.61
CA SER A 140 39.23 20.71 45.41
C SER A 140 39.17 19.88 44.12
N GLN A 141 39.93 18.78 44.07
CA GLN A 141 39.90 17.83 42.93
C GLN A 141 38.53 17.16 42.76
N LEU A 142 37.89 16.72 43.84
CA LEU A 142 36.55 16.13 43.78
C LEU A 142 35.49 17.13 43.31
N ASN A 143 35.57 18.39 43.74
CA ASN A 143 34.66 19.45 43.32
C ASN A 143 34.82 19.80 41.83
N SER A 144 36.05 19.79 41.30
CA SER A 144 36.28 20.01 39.87
C SER A 144 35.74 18.86 39.02
N ALA A 145 35.98 17.61 39.44
CA ALA A 145 35.44 16.41 38.78
C ALA A 145 33.90 16.31 38.85
N LEU A 146 33.30 16.72 39.96
CA LEU A 146 31.84 16.83 40.10
C LEU A 146 31.29 17.88 39.13
N SER A 147 31.98 19.02 39.01
CA SER A 147 31.57 20.10 38.11
C SER A 147 31.65 19.70 36.63
N SER A 148 32.68 18.97 36.20
CA SER A 148 32.77 18.45 34.83
C SER A 148 31.69 17.40 34.56
N SER A 149 31.48 16.45 35.47
CA SER A 149 30.45 15.42 35.34
C SER A 149 29.03 16.01 35.30
N GLN A 150 28.77 17.10 36.05
CA GLN A 150 27.51 17.84 35.96
C GLN A 150 27.33 18.56 34.61
N LEU A 151 28.40 19.05 34.01
CA LEU A 151 28.37 19.67 32.67
C LEU A 151 28.11 18.63 31.58
N GLU A 152 28.77 17.47 31.65
CA GLU A 152 28.56 16.33 30.76
C GLU A 152 27.12 15.83 30.85
N ASN A 153 26.58 15.64 32.06
CA ASN A 153 25.19 15.23 32.26
C ASN A 153 24.20 16.24 31.66
N LYS A 154 24.43 17.56 31.86
CA LYS A 154 23.64 18.62 31.18
C LYS A 154 23.74 18.53 29.66
N SER A 155 24.89 18.16 29.10
CA SER A 155 25.09 17.94 27.66
C SER A 155 24.29 16.74 27.16
N HIS A 156 24.43 15.58 27.81
CA HIS A 156 23.68 14.37 27.49
C HIS A 156 22.16 14.57 27.61
N GLN A 157 21.69 15.32 28.62
CA GLN A 157 20.26 15.61 28.76
C GLN A 157 19.73 16.48 27.60
N ARG A 158 20.52 17.42 27.06
CA ARG A 158 20.17 18.18 25.85
C ARG A 158 20.09 17.25 24.63
N GLN A 159 21.07 16.38 24.45
CA GLN A 159 21.11 15.41 23.35
C GLN A 159 19.93 14.43 23.40
N ILE A 160 19.59 13.90 24.58
CA ILE A 160 18.43 13.04 24.81
C ILE A 160 17.13 13.77 24.44
N ASN A 161 16.98 15.04 24.84
CA ASN A 161 15.80 15.83 24.51
C ASN A 161 15.68 16.09 23.01
N GLN A 162 16.79 16.40 22.33
CA GLN A 162 16.83 16.57 20.87
C GLN A 162 16.49 15.27 20.13
N LEU A 163 17.05 14.13 20.55
CA LEU A 163 16.74 12.82 19.97
C LEU A 163 15.25 12.45 20.16
N ARG A 164 14.65 12.77 21.32
CA ARG A 164 13.21 12.59 21.57
C ARG A 164 12.36 13.45 20.63
N GLN A 165 12.69 14.72 20.44
CA GLN A 165 11.98 15.62 19.51
C GLN A 165 12.08 15.14 18.06
N ASN A 166 13.26 14.72 17.63
CA ASN A 166 13.48 14.15 16.30
C ASN A 166 12.65 12.88 16.10
N SER A 167 12.64 11.97 17.09
CA SER A 167 11.86 10.73 17.06
C SER A 167 10.35 11.01 16.97
N GLN A 168 9.82 11.91 17.80
CA GLN A 168 8.40 12.32 17.75
C GLN A 168 8.02 12.96 16.41
N THR A 169 8.90 13.77 15.84
CA THR A 169 8.70 14.41 14.52
C THR A 169 8.66 13.35 13.42
N GLN A 170 9.58 12.39 13.45
CA GLN A 170 9.60 11.27 12.51
C GLN A 170 8.37 10.36 12.67
N GLU A 171 7.92 10.10 13.90
CA GLU A 171 6.70 9.32 14.16
C GLU A 171 5.46 10.01 13.57
N LYS A 172 5.33 11.33 13.74
CA LYS A 172 4.26 12.12 13.13
C LYS A 172 4.30 12.06 11.60
N LEU A 173 5.48 12.26 11.00
CA LEU A 173 5.67 12.18 9.55
C LEU A 173 5.35 10.77 9.01
N ASN A 174 5.77 9.72 9.71
CA ASN A 174 5.46 8.34 9.35
C ASN A 174 3.95 8.06 9.40
N LYS A 175 3.23 8.53 10.43
CA LYS A 175 1.76 8.41 10.52
C LYS A 175 1.06 9.14 9.38
N GLU A 176 1.51 10.34 9.03
CA GLU A 176 0.95 11.11 7.90
C GLU A 176 1.20 10.40 6.57
N ASN A 177 2.41 9.86 6.35
CA ASN A 177 2.75 9.09 5.15
C ASN A 177 1.92 7.80 5.04
N VAL A 178 1.75 7.05 6.13
CA VAL A 178 0.87 5.86 6.17
C VAL A 178 -0.58 6.24 5.84
N SER A 179 -1.10 7.36 6.37
CA SER A 179 -2.44 7.85 6.02
C SER A 179 -2.57 8.18 4.53
N LYS A 180 -1.58 8.88 3.95
CA LYS A 180 -1.55 9.18 2.50
C LYS A 180 -1.51 7.91 1.65
N ILE A 181 -0.67 6.94 2.00
CA ILE A 181 -0.56 5.65 1.30
C ILE A 181 -1.87 4.87 1.39
N ASN A 182 -2.48 4.78 2.58
CA ASN A 182 -3.75 4.08 2.76
C ASN A 182 -4.89 4.73 1.95
N ASN A 183 -4.95 6.07 1.90
CA ASN A 183 -5.92 6.78 1.08
C ASN A 183 -5.70 6.54 -0.42
N GLN A 184 -4.45 6.54 -0.89
CA GLN A 184 -4.11 6.20 -2.28
C GLN A 184 -4.48 4.74 -2.60
N LEU A 185 -4.20 3.80 -1.71
CA LEU A 185 -4.54 2.39 -1.84
C LEU A 185 -6.06 2.16 -1.89
N HIS A 186 -6.84 2.91 -1.09
CA HIS A 186 -8.29 2.84 -1.14
C HIS A 186 -8.83 3.35 -2.49
N LEU A 187 -8.31 4.48 -3.00
CA LEU A 187 -8.68 5.02 -4.30
C LEU A 187 -8.29 4.10 -5.48
N THR A 188 -7.15 3.42 -5.41
CA THR A 188 -6.78 2.43 -6.45
C THR A 188 -7.62 1.17 -6.36
N LEU A 189 -7.96 0.69 -5.16
CA LEU A 189 -8.86 -0.45 -4.97
C LEU A 189 -10.26 -0.18 -5.54
N LEU A 190 -10.81 1.02 -5.32
CA LEU A 190 -12.08 1.45 -5.93
C LEU A 190 -12.02 1.38 -7.46
N LYS A 191 -11.00 1.98 -8.08
CA LYS A 191 -10.79 1.93 -9.55
C LYS A 191 -10.62 0.52 -10.10
N VAL A 192 -9.96 -0.37 -9.36
CA VAL A 192 -9.83 -1.79 -9.74
C VAL A 192 -11.18 -2.49 -9.70
N ASN A 193 -12.01 -2.22 -8.69
CA ASN A 193 -13.36 -2.78 -8.60
C ASN A 193 -14.29 -2.26 -9.70
N GLU A 194 -14.22 -0.95 -10.02
CA GLU A 194 -14.94 -0.34 -11.15
C GLU A 194 -14.57 -1.03 -12.47
N ALA A 195 -13.27 -1.15 -12.77
CA ALA A 195 -12.77 -1.83 -13.96
C ALA A 195 -13.15 -3.32 -14.01
N GLN A 196 -13.22 -4.01 -12.87
CA GLN A 196 -13.70 -5.40 -12.81
C GLN A 196 -15.19 -5.52 -13.19
N VAL A 197 -16.03 -4.57 -12.75
CA VAL A 197 -17.44 -4.53 -13.13
C VAL A 197 -17.61 -4.23 -14.62
N GLU A 198 -16.85 -3.29 -15.18
CA GLU A 198 -16.84 -3.00 -16.62
C GLU A 198 -16.42 -4.24 -17.44
N VAL A 199 -15.35 -4.93 -17.05
CA VAL A 199 -14.89 -6.17 -17.70
C VAL A 199 -15.93 -7.28 -17.60
N ALA A 200 -16.64 -7.41 -16.47
CA ALA A 200 -17.73 -8.38 -16.33
C ALA A 200 -18.91 -8.04 -17.26
N HIS A 201 -19.28 -6.77 -17.37
CA HIS A 201 -20.34 -6.31 -18.26
C HIS A 201 -20.00 -6.54 -19.74
N LEU A 202 -18.78 -6.18 -20.17
CA LEU A 202 -18.30 -6.41 -21.54
C LEU A 202 -18.26 -7.91 -21.90
N LYS A 203 -17.86 -8.78 -20.96
CA LYS A 203 -17.89 -10.23 -21.17
C LYS A 203 -19.31 -10.76 -21.42
N GLU A 204 -20.30 -10.28 -20.67
CA GLU A 204 -21.68 -10.70 -20.87
C GLU A 204 -22.28 -10.13 -22.17
N GLN A 205 -21.97 -8.87 -22.51
CA GLN A 205 -22.33 -8.30 -23.83
C GLN A 205 -21.76 -9.15 -24.98
N MET A 206 -20.47 -9.52 -24.91
CA MET A 206 -19.84 -10.41 -25.92
C MET A 206 -20.53 -11.78 -25.98
N ARG A 207 -20.89 -12.37 -24.84
CA ARG A 207 -21.59 -13.65 -24.77
C ARG A 207 -22.96 -13.58 -25.44
N LEU A 208 -23.73 -12.52 -25.17
CA LEU A 208 -25.04 -12.27 -25.77
C LEU A 208 -24.92 -12.02 -27.29
N GLN A 209 -23.94 -11.23 -27.72
CA GLN A 209 -23.69 -10.98 -29.14
C GLN A 209 -23.32 -12.28 -29.88
N GLN A 210 -22.43 -13.11 -29.32
CA GLN A 210 -22.09 -14.42 -29.88
C GLN A 210 -23.30 -15.35 -29.97
N GLN A 211 -24.18 -15.34 -28.95
CA GLN A 211 -25.42 -16.12 -28.95
C GLN A 211 -26.39 -15.64 -30.04
N ASN A 212 -26.56 -14.32 -30.20
CA ASN A 212 -27.41 -13.74 -31.24
C ASN A 212 -26.89 -14.08 -32.65
N SER A 213 -25.61 -13.84 -32.93
CA SER A 213 -25.02 -14.18 -34.23
C SER A 213 -25.05 -15.68 -34.52
N LYS A 214 -24.95 -16.54 -33.51
CA LYS A 214 -25.15 -17.99 -33.68
C LYS A 214 -26.59 -18.32 -34.08
N ASN A 215 -27.58 -17.65 -33.49
CA ASN A 215 -28.99 -17.84 -33.84
C ASN A 215 -29.28 -17.32 -35.26
N GLU A 216 -28.76 -16.15 -35.63
CA GLU A 216 -28.85 -15.58 -36.99
C GLU A 216 -28.24 -16.53 -38.05
N ILE A 217 -27.05 -17.09 -37.77
CA ILE A 217 -26.39 -18.08 -38.65
C ILE A 217 -27.22 -19.36 -38.77
N ASN A 218 -27.90 -19.80 -37.71
CA ASN A 218 -28.76 -20.99 -37.76
C ASN A 218 -30.02 -20.70 -38.58
N GLN A 219 -30.70 -19.56 -38.36
CA GLN A 219 -31.86 -19.16 -39.15
C GLN A 219 -31.50 -19.06 -40.65
N ALA A 220 -30.39 -18.39 -40.98
CA ALA A 220 -29.93 -18.27 -42.36
C ALA A 220 -29.62 -19.62 -43.03
N LYS A 221 -29.23 -20.65 -42.26
CA LYS A 221 -29.06 -22.02 -42.78
C LYS A 221 -30.39 -22.73 -43.03
N GLU A 222 -31.37 -22.54 -42.15
CA GLU A 222 -32.73 -23.06 -42.33
C GLU A 222 -33.40 -22.41 -43.56
N ASP A 223 -33.30 -21.08 -43.68
CA ASP A 223 -33.80 -20.31 -44.83
C ASP A 223 -33.12 -20.76 -46.14
N LEU A 224 -31.80 -20.95 -46.14
CA LEU A 224 -31.05 -21.44 -47.30
C LEU A 224 -31.42 -22.89 -47.66
N SER A 225 -31.69 -23.75 -46.67
CA SER A 225 -32.20 -25.10 -46.92
C SER A 225 -33.58 -25.09 -47.55
N ALA A 226 -34.48 -24.21 -47.09
CA ALA A 226 -35.81 -24.05 -47.67
C ALA A 226 -35.76 -23.49 -49.10
N LEU A 227 -34.88 -22.51 -49.34
CA LEU A 227 -34.67 -21.93 -50.67
C LEU A 227 -34.10 -22.95 -51.67
N ASN A 228 -33.17 -23.80 -51.24
CA ASN A 228 -32.62 -24.87 -52.09
C ASN A 228 -33.71 -25.89 -52.48
N LEU A 229 -34.56 -26.32 -51.54
CA LEU A 229 -35.70 -27.20 -51.84
C LEU A 229 -36.69 -26.55 -52.83
N SER A 230 -36.97 -25.26 -52.67
CA SER A 230 -37.80 -24.51 -53.63
C SER A 230 -37.14 -24.39 -55.00
N LEU A 231 -35.82 -24.22 -55.05
CA LEU A 231 -35.06 -24.14 -56.30
C LEU A 231 -35.08 -25.49 -57.04
N GLU A 232 -34.88 -26.61 -56.34
CA GLU A 232 -34.99 -27.96 -56.90
C GLU A 232 -36.40 -28.21 -57.48
N SER A 233 -37.45 -27.82 -56.74
CA SER A 233 -38.84 -27.92 -57.23
C SER A 233 -39.06 -27.13 -58.53
N VAL A 234 -38.61 -25.87 -58.59
CA VAL A 234 -38.76 -25.02 -59.78
C VAL A 234 -37.90 -25.52 -60.95
N GLN A 235 -36.72 -26.07 -60.69
CA GLN A 235 -35.89 -26.70 -61.73
C GLN A 235 -36.56 -27.95 -62.32
N GLN A 236 -37.23 -28.76 -61.49
CA GLN A 236 -37.97 -29.92 -61.94
C GLN A 236 -39.21 -29.52 -62.77
N GLU A 237 -39.98 -28.54 -62.30
CA GLU A 237 -41.13 -27.98 -63.05
C GLU A 237 -40.68 -27.40 -64.40
N LYS A 238 -39.59 -26.61 -64.42
CA LYS A 238 -38.98 -26.09 -65.66
C LYS A 238 -38.64 -27.21 -66.64
N LYS A 239 -38.01 -28.29 -66.16
CA LYS A 239 -37.60 -29.44 -66.99
C LYS A 239 -38.81 -30.17 -67.58
N GLU A 240 -39.91 -30.26 -66.83
CA GLU A 240 -41.16 -30.86 -67.28
C GLU A 240 -41.88 -29.99 -68.32
N LEU A 241 -41.88 -28.66 -68.13
CA LEU A 241 -42.34 -27.68 -69.12
C LEU A 241 -41.50 -27.69 -70.41
N GLU A 242 -40.16 -27.76 -70.31
CA GLU A 242 -39.27 -27.88 -71.48
C GLU A 242 -39.54 -29.15 -72.29
N LYS A 243 -39.83 -30.28 -71.61
CA LYS A 243 -40.26 -31.53 -72.26
C LYS A 243 -41.60 -31.36 -72.96
N SER A 244 -42.61 -30.79 -72.29
CA SER A 244 -43.94 -30.58 -72.87
C SER A 244 -43.92 -29.62 -74.08
N LEU A 245 -43.10 -28.57 -74.03
CA LEU A 245 -42.89 -27.65 -75.14
C LEU A 245 -42.30 -28.36 -76.37
N SER A 246 -41.29 -29.22 -76.17
CA SER A 246 -40.69 -30.03 -77.26
C SER A 246 -41.70 -31.01 -77.87
N GLU A 247 -42.52 -31.66 -77.05
CA GLU A 247 -43.60 -32.54 -77.51
C GLU A 247 -44.66 -31.79 -78.33
N GLN A 248 -45.06 -30.57 -77.89
CA GLN A 248 -45.97 -29.72 -78.67
C GLN A 248 -45.34 -29.20 -79.97
N GLN A 249 -44.05 -28.85 -79.97
CA GLN A 249 -43.35 -28.43 -81.20
C GLN A 249 -43.37 -29.55 -82.25
N GLN A 250 -43.02 -30.79 -81.87
CA GLN A 250 -43.11 -31.94 -82.78
C GLN A 250 -44.55 -32.24 -83.26
N SER A 251 -45.56 -32.01 -82.41
CA SER A 251 -46.97 -32.14 -82.80
C SER A 251 -47.37 -31.10 -83.86
N ASN A 252 -46.98 -29.84 -83.64
CA ASN A 252 -47.24 -28.75 -84.57
C ASN A 252 -46.51 -28.93 -85.91
N GLU A 253 -45.27 -29.41 -85.92
CA GLU A 253 -44.55 -29.75 -87.16
C GLU A 253 -45.29 -30.83 -87.97
N LYS A 254 -45.81 -31.88 -87.31
CA LYS A 254 -46.62 -32.92 -87.97
C LYS A 254 -47.92 -32.36 -88.54
N LEU A 255 -48.61 -31.49 -87.79
CA LEU A 255 -49.84 -30.84 -88.25
C LEU A 255 -49.58 -29.90 -89.45
N LEU A 256 -48.48 -29.14 -89.44
CA LEU A 256 -48.07 -28.30 -90.57
C LEU A 256 -47.74 -29.13 -91.82
N ALA A 257 -47.05 -30.27 -91.66
CA ALA A 257 -46.78 -31.20 -92.75
C ALA A 257 -48.08 -31.81 -93.32
N GLN A 258 -49.04 -32.15 -92.46
CA GLN A 258 -50.37 -32.62 -92.88
C GLN A 258 -51.14 -31.53 -93.66
N LEU A 259 -51.20 -30.30 -93.14
CA LEU A 259 -51.84 -29.16 -93.81
C LEU A 259 -51.23 -28.91 -95.20
N ALA A 260 -49.90 -28.92 -95.32
CA ALA A 260 -49.22 -28.76 -96.60
C ALA A 260 -49.57 -29.88 -97.60
N SER A 261 -49.72 -31.12 -97.13
CA SER A 261 -50.13 -32.24 -97.99
C SER A 261 -51.57 -32.10 -98.51
N ILE A 262 -52.51 -31.70 -97.64
CA ILE A 262 -53.91 -31.43 -98.00
C ILE A 262 -54.01 -30.27 -99.00
N GLN A 263 -53.29 -29.16 -98.77
CA GLN A 263 -53.25 -28.03 -99.71
C GLN A 263 -52.71 -28.43 -101.09
N ALA A 264 -51.68 -29.28 -101.13
CA ALA A 264 -51.13 -29.80 -102.38
C ALA A 264 -52.11 -30.75 -103.11
N GLU A 265 -52.96 -31.47 -102.39
CA GLU A 265 -54.05 -32.27 -102.99
C GLU A 265 -55.20 -31.40 -103.49
N GLU A 266 -55.61 -30.39 -102.73
CA GLU A 266 -56.63 -29.40 -103.13
C GLU A 266 -56.20 -28.69 -104.42
N GLU A 267 -54.94 -28.25 -104.52
CA GLU A 267 -54.43 -27.59 -105.72
C GLU A 267 -54.43 -28.53 -106.94
N LYS A 268 -54.00 -29.79 -106.78
CA LYS A 268 -54.07 -30.81 -107.84
C LYS A 268 -55.51 -31.06 -108.30
N LEU A 269 -56.45 -31.16 -107.36
CA LEU A 269 -57.86 -31.40 -107.65
C LEU A 269 -58.50 -30.19 -108.35
N SER A 270 -58.23 -28.98 -107.87
CA SER A 270 -58.64 -27.71 -108.47
C SER A 270 -58.12 -27.55 -109.90
N ASN A 271 -56.83 -27.84 -110.13
CA ASN A 271 -56.23 -27.80 -111.46
C ASN A 271 -56.79 -28.88 -112.41
N THR A 272 -57.16 -30.05 -111.87
CA THR A 272 -57.83 -31.11 -112.64
C THR A 272 -59.25 -30.69 -113.02
N LEU A 273 -60.02 -30.14 -112.07
CA LEU A 273 -61.37 -29.63 -112.29
C LEU A 273 -61.42 -28.48 -113.31
N LYS A 274 -60.45 -27.56 -113.26
CA LYS A 274 -60.30 -26.49 -114.28
C LYS A 274 -60.06 -27.08 -115.68
N LYS A 275 -59.20 -28.09 -115.80
CA LYS A 275 -58.91 -28.77 -117.08
C LYS A 275 -60.12 -29.52 -117.62
N THR A 276 -60.81 -30.33 -116.81
CA THR A 276 -62.01 -31.07 -117.25
C THR A 276 -63.14 -30.12 -117.66
N THR A 277 -63.38 -29.06 -116.89
CA THR A 277 -64.38 -28.01 -117.23
C THR A 277 -64.04 -27.30 -118.54
N THR A 278 -62.76 -26.98 -118.78
CA THR A 278 -62.30 -26.37 -120.04
C THR A 278 -62.47 -27.31 -121.23
N ASN A 279 -62.23 -28.61 -121.05
CA ASN A 279 -62.41 -29.60 -122.11
C ASN A 279 -63.90 -29.84 -122.41
N LEU A 280 -64.75 -29.92 -121.38
CA LEU A 280 -66.19 -30.09 -121.51
C LEU A 280 -66.85 -28.88 -122.20
N THR A 281 -66.45 -27.66 -121.84
CA THR A 281 -66.96 -26.44 -122.51
C THR A 281 -66.53 -26.37 -123.98
N LYS A 282 -65.29 -26.72 -124.30
CA LYS A 282 -64.83 -26.86 -125.70
C LYS A 282 -65.65 -27.90 -126.46
N ALA A 283 -65.86 -29.10 -125.91
CA ALA A 283 -66.66 -30.15 -126.52
C ALA A 283 -68.11 -29.70 -126.76
N ARG A 284 -68.76 -29.08 -125.76
CA ARG A 284 -70.11 -28.51 -125.89
C ARG A 284 -70.17 -27.46 -127.00
N SER A 285 -69.16 -26.58 -127.09
CA SER A 285 -69.10 -25.58 -128.17
C SER A 285 -68.91 -26.20 -129.55
N LYS A 286 -68.17 -27.31 -129.68
CA LYS A 286 -68.03 -28.05 -130.94
C LYS A 286 -69.37 -28.70 -131.33
N ALA A 287 -69.99 -29.42 -130.41
CA ALA A 287 -71.28 -30.07 -130.63
C ALA A 287 -72.39 -29.06 -130.98
N SER A 288 -72.44 -27.91 -130.28
CA SER A 288 -73.33 -26.78 -130.59
C SER A 288 -73.18 -26.28 -132.04
N ARG A 289 -71.94 -26.01 -132.47
CA ARG A 289 -71.65 -25.55 -133.85
C ARG A 289 -72.04 -26.58 -134.90
N LEU A 290 -71.75 -27.87 -134.64
CA LEU A 290 -72.11 -28.95 -135.55
C LEU A 290 -73.63 -29.14 -135.64
N ASN A 291 -74.35 -29.03 -134.52
CA ASN A 291 -75.81 -29.12 -134.48
C ASN A 291 -76.45 -28.02 -135.32
N ASN A 292 -76.06 -26.76 -135.07
CA ASN A 292 -76.56 -25.60 -135.82
C ASN A 292 -76.23 -25.66 -137.31
N SER A 293 -75.11 -26.28 -137.69
CA SER A 293 -74.74 -26.53 -139.10
C SER A 293 -75.57 -27.65 -139.71
N TYR A 294 -75.80 -28.74 -138.97
CA TYR A 294 -76.63 -29.87 -139.36
C TYR A 294 -78.09 -29.44 -139.59
N ASP A 295 -78.69 -28.72 -138.63
CA ASP A 295 -80.05 -28.21 -138.72
C ASP A 295 -80.23 -27.25 -139.90
N ARG A 296 -79.24 -26.40 -140.18
CA ARG A 296 -79.26 -25.50 -141.35
C ARG A 296 -79.30 -26.29 -142.65
N MET A 297 -78.44 -27.29 -142.81
CA MET A 297 -78.45 -28.15 -144.01
C MET A 297 -79.73 -28.96 -144.12
N LEU A 298 -80.29 -29.44 -143.01
CA LEU A 298 -81.53 -30.20 -143.00
C LEU A 298 -82.71 -29.34 -143.46
N ARG A 299 -82.76 -28.07 -143.03
CA ARG A 299 -83.75 -27.08 -143.49
C ARG A 299 -83.57 -26.72 -144.98
N GLU A 300 -82.33 -26.47 -145.43
CA GLU A 300 -82.05 -26.19 -146.85
C GLU A 300 -82.43 -27.39 -147.75
N HIS A 301 -82.12 -28.61 -147.33
CA HIS A 301 -82.49 -29.83 -148.07
C HIS A 301 -84.01 -30.06 -148.09
N THR A 302 -84.71 -29.73 -147.00
CA THR A 302 -86.18 -29.86 -146.93
C THR A 302 -86.90 -28.87 -147.86
N GLN A 303 -86.33 -27.70 -148.14
CA GLN A 303 -86.89 -26.72 -149.07
C GLN A 303 -86.60 -27.05 -150.55
N LEU A 304 -85.56 -27.82 -150.84
CA LEU A 304 -85.16 -28.22 -152.18
C LEU A 304 -85.52 -29.69 -152.45
N LEU A 305 -86.74 -29.92 -152.96
CA LEU A 305 -87.26 -31.22 -153.44
C LEU A 305 -86.54 -31.72 -154.72
N SER A 306 -85.20 -31.69 -154.72
CA SER A 306 -84.33 -32.07 -155.84
C SER A 306 -83.40 -33.22 -155.43
N SER A 307 -83.39 -34.29 -156.23
CA SER A 307 -82.70 -35.56 -156.00
C SER A 307 -81.16 -35.49 -156.17
N ASP A 308 -80.47 -34.61 -155.43
CA ASP A 308 -79.01 -34.45 -155.50
C ASP A 308 -78.27 -35.35 -154.49
N SER A 309 -77.76 -36.49 -154.96
CA SER A 309 -77.11 -37.51 -154.11
C SER A 309 -75.81 -37.05 -153.43
N LYS A 310 -75.20 -35.93 -153.88
CA LYS A 310 -74.01 -35.36 -153.23
C LYS A 310 -74.36 -34.66 -151.91
N LYS A 311 -75.47 -33.91 -151.85
CA LYS A 311 -75.92 -33.25 -150.61
C LYS A 311 -76.30 -34.27 -149.52
N ALA A 312 -76.96 -35.37 -149.90
CA ALA A 312 -77.31 -36.44 -148.97
C ALA A 312 -76.08 -37.08 -148.28
N LYS A 313 -74.98 -37.28 -149.01
CA LYS A 313 -73.71 -37.78 -148.43
C LYS A 313 -73.09 -36.79 -147.44
N ALA A 314 -73.11 -35.49 -147.74
CA ALA A 314 -72.59 -34.44 -146.87
C ALA A 314 -73.38 -34.33 -145.54
N ILE A 315 -74.71 -34.44 -145.61
CA ILE A 315 -75.59 -34.50 -144.44
C ILE A 315 -75.26 -35.71 -143.57
N ASN A 316 -75.07 -36.90 -144.17
CA ASN A 316 -74.72 -38.10 -143.41
C ASN A 316 -73.33 -38.00 -142.74
N SER A 317 -72.32 -37.42 -143.42
CA SER A 317 -71.00 -37.20 -142.80
C SER A 317 -71.05 -36.21 -141.63
N MET A 318 -71.82 -35.12 -141.73
CA MET A 318 -71.96 -34.19 -140.59
C MET A 318 -72.80 -34.78 -139.46
N ARG A 319 -73.77 -35.68 -139.73
CA ARG A 319 -74.48 -36.42 -138.67
C ARG A 319 -73.49 -37.26 -137.87
N VAL A 320 -72.61 -38.00 -138.53
CA VAL A 320 -71.58 -38.82 -137.86
C VAL A 320 -70.59 -37.95 -137.07
N GLU A 321 -70.20 -36.78 -137.58
CA GLU A 321 -69.34 -35.87 -136.81
C GLU A 321 -70.06 -35.26 -135.59
N LEU A 322 -71.35 -34.94 -135.72
CA LEU A 322 -72.20 -34.48 -134.63
C LEU A 322 -72.40 -35.57 -133.57
N GLU A 323 -72.74 -36.80 -133.97
CA GLU A 323 -72.83 -37.97 -133.09
C GLU A 323 -71.53 -38.16 -132.29
N GLN A 324 -70.37 -38.09 -132.96
CA GLN A 324 -69.07 -38.18 -132.30
C GLN A 324 -68.79 -37.02 -131.34
N ALA A 325 -69.14 -35.78 -131.71
CA ALA A 325 -68.98 -34.62 -130.84
C ALA A 325 -69.91 -34.68 -129.61
N GLN A 326 -71.15 -35.16 -129.78
CA GLN A 326 -72.08 -35.40 -128.68
C GLN A 326 -71.58 -36.51 -127.76
N GLN A 327 -71.01 -37.59 -128.32
CA GLN A 327 -70.39 -38.67 -127.53
C GLN A 327 -69.18 -38.18 -126.72
N ASP A 328 -68.38 -37.27 -127.27
CA ASP A 328 -67.27 -36.63 -126.54
C ASP A 328 -67.77 -35.75 -125.38
N VAL A 329 -68.86 -34.99 -125.57
CA VAL A 329 -69.50 -34.24 -124.48
C VAL A 329 -70.06 -35.20 -123.43
N ALA A 330 -70.78 -36.24 -123.85
CA ALA A 330 -71.36 -37.23 -122.94
C ALA A 330 -70.29 -37.88 -122.05
N ARG A 331 -69.17 -38.31 -122.64
CA ARG A 331 -68.01 -38.85 -121.91
C ARG A 331 -67.42 -37.82 -120.94
N LEU A 332 -67.26 -36.56 -121.34
CA LEU A 332 -66.65 -35.51 -120.52
C LEU A 332 -67.57 -34.97 -119.42
N SER A 333 -68.89 -35.14 -119.53
CA SER A 333 -69.86 -34.78 -118.49
C SER A 333 -70.27 -35.95 -117.59
N GLY A 334 -69.72 -37.15 -117.80
CA GLY A 334 -70.14 -38.36 -117.08
C GLY A 334 -71.59 -38.78 -117.39
N ALA A 335 -72.10 -38.44 -118.57
CA ALA A 335 -73.45 -38.81 -119.01
C ALA A 335 -73.53 -40.30 -119.37
N ARG A 336 -74.74 -40.84 -119.48
CA ARG A 336 -75.00 -42.25 -119.78
C ARG A 336 -74.70 -42.60 -121.24
N GLY A 337 -74.91 -41.66 -122.17
CA GLY A 337 -74.65 -41.83 -123.59
C GLY A 337 -75.34 -40.76 -124.43
N ILE A 338 -75.57 -41.08 -125.71
CA ILE A 338 -76.33 -40.25 -126.65
C ILE A 338 -77.52 -41.04 -127.23
N TYR A 339 -78.54 -40.32 -127.68
CA TYR A 339 -79.74 -40.87 -128.31
C TYR A 339 -80.16 -40.04 -129.52
N THR A 340 -80.40 -40.69 -130.65
CA THR A 340 -80.88 -40.04 -131.88
C THR A 340 -82.40 -40.14 -131.96
N ILE A 341 -83.07 -38.98 -131.99
CA ILE A 341 -84.52 -38.84 -131.92
C ILE A 341 -85.21 -39.49 -133.13
N GLN A 342 -86.24 -40.29 -132.86
CA GLN A 342 -87.06 -41.01 -133.83
C GLN A 342 -88.37 -40.26 -134.14
N GLN A 343 -89.22 -40.81 -135.00
CA GLN A 343 -90.48 -40.16 -135.38
C GLN A 343 -91.55 -40.35 -134.30
N GLY A 344 -92.02 -39.25 -133.71
CA GLY A 344 -93.05 -39.27 -132.66
C GLY A 344 -92.50 -39.19 -131.24
N ASP A 345 -91.18 -39.10 -131.07
CA ASP A 345 -90.55 -38.90 -129.77
C ASP A 345 -90.83 -37.51 -129.20
N ILE A 346 -90.96 -37.44 -127.88
CA ILE A 346 -90.98 -36.21 -127.06
C ILE A 346 -90.02 -36.39 -125.88
N LEU A 347 -89.49 -35.31 -125.29
CA LEU A 347 -88.47 -35.42 -124.24
C LEU A 347 -88.91 -36.29 -123.04
N SER A 348 -90.21 -36.30 -122.73
CA SER A 348 -90.79 -37.12 -121.65
C SER A 348 -90.88 -38.61 -121.99
N THR A 349 -91.09 -39.02 -123.25
CA THR A 349 -91.04 -40.43 -123.64
C THR A 349 -89.60 -40.94 -123.69
N ILE A 350 -88.65 -40.10 -124.15
CA ILE A 350 -87.21 -40.40 -124.08
C ILE A 350 -86.76 -40.54 -122.61
N ALA A 351 -87.18 -39.62 -121.73
CA ALA A 351 -86.88 -39.69 -120.30
C ALA A 351 -87.48 -40.94 -119.63
N HIS A 352 -88.71 -41.31 -119.98
CA HIS A 352 -89.30 -42.56 -119.52
C HIS A 352 -88.53 -43.79 -120.04
N PHE A 353 -88.05 -43.79 -121.29
CA PHE A 353 -87.26 -44.89 -121.82
C PHE A 353 -85.91 -45.08 -121.11
N PHE A 354 -85.20 -44.00 -120.77
CA PHE A 354 -83.87 -44.09 -120.15
C PHE A 354 -83.87 -44.11 -118.61
N TYR A 355 -84.79 -43.39 -117.96
CA TYR A 355 -84.86 -43.27 -116.50
C TYR A 355 -86.02 -44.04 -115.87
N HIS A 356 -86.93 -44.61 -116.68
CA HIS A 356 -88.23 -45.13 -116.24
C HIS A 356 -89.16 -44.06 -115.63
N ASP A 357 -88.77 -42.79 -115.72
CA ASP A 357 -89.45 -41.64 -115.15
C ASP A 357 -89.56 -40.52 -116.20
N ALA A 358 -90.79 -40.27 -116.65
CA ALA A 358 -91.10 -39.24 -117.63
C ALA A 358 -90.82 -37.82 -117.12
N THR A 359 -90.79 -37.61 -115.79
CA THR A 359 -90.57 -36.30 -115.16
C THR A 359 -89.10 -35.87 -115.18
N ARG A 360 -88.17 -36.77 -115.51
CA ARG A 360 -86.73 -36.50 -115.67
C ARG A 360 -86.37 -35.82 -117.00
N TRP A 361 -87.35 -35.48 -117.84
CA TRP A 361 -87.13 -34.74 -119.09
C TRP A 361 -86.35 -33.41 -118.92
N PRO A 362 -86.47 -32.64 -117.82
CA PRO A 362 -85.69 -31.42 -117.63
C PRO A 362 -84.20 -31.68 -117.47
N ASP A 363 -83.78 -32.87 -117.01
CA ASP A 363 -82.36 -33.22 -116.93
C ASP A 363 -81.78 -33.46 -118.33
N ILE A 364 -82.53 -34.12 -119.22
CA ILE A 364 -82.15 -34.24 -120.64
C ILE A 364 -82.06 -32.84 -121.26
N PHE A 365 -83.07 -31.99 -121.06
CA PHE A 365 -83.05 -30.62 -121.57
C PHE A 365 -81.84 -29.84 -121.05
N LYS A 366 -81.60 -29.84 -119.74
CA LYS A 366 -80.46 -29.16 -119.09
C LYS A 366 -79.11 -29.70 -119.52
N ALA A 367 -78.98 -31.00 -119.74
CA ALA A 367 -77.76 -31.60 -120.28
C ALA A 367 -77.49 -31.12 -121.71
N ASN A 368 -78.54 -30.91 -122.51
CA ASN A 368 -78.51 -30.49 -123.91
C ASN A 368 -78.73 -28.99 -124.13
N SER A 369 -78.77 -28.15 -123.11
CA SER A 369 -79.09 -26.71 -123.21
C SER A 369 -78.05 -25.87 -123.98
N PHE A 370 -77.05 -26.51 -124.58
CA PHE A 370 -76.07 -25.92 -125.50
C PHE A 370 -76.42 -26.20 -126.99
N ILE A 371 -77.44 -27.01 -127.25
CA ILE A 371 -78.06 -27.28 -128.57
C ILE A 371 -79.59 -27.12 -128.57
N LEU A 372 -80.25 -27.20 -127.40
CA LEU A 372 -81.69 -26.99 -127.25
C LEU A 372 -81.96 -25.65 -126.56
N ASP A 373 -82.57 -24.71 -127.27
CA ASP A 373 -83.06 -23.46 -126.70
C ASP A 373 -84.47 -23.61 -126.10
N ASP A 374 -85.29 -24.51 -126.66
CA ASP A 374 -86.69 -24.77 -126.28
C ASP A 374 -86.91 -26.29 -126.14
N PRO A 375 -87.48 -26.79 -125.02
CA PRO A 375 -87.67 -28.21 -124.79
C PRO A 375 -88.71 -28.88 -125.70
N ASP A 376 -89.67 -28.13 -126.26
CA ASP A 376 -90.68 -28.65 -127.17
C ASP A 376 -90.18 -28.69 -128.62
N LEU A 377 -89.04 -28.04 -128.91
CA LEU A 377 -88.47 -27.90 -130.25
C LEU A 377 -87.49 -29.03 -130.60
N ILE A 378 -87.99 -30.27 -130.64
CA ILE A 378 -87.17 -31.43 -131.00
C ILE A 378 -87.53 -32.05 -132.36
N TYR A 379 -86.52 -32.49 -133.10
CA TYR A 379 -86.66 -33.01 -134.46
C TYR A 379 -86.06 -34.40 -134.63
N ARG A 380 -86.72 -35.24 -135.42
CA ARG A 380 -86.23 -36.56 -135.83
C ARG A 380 -84.84 -36.45 -136.49
N GLY A 381 -83.88 -37.22 -136.00
CA GLY A 381 -82.49 -37.21 -136.45
C GLY A 381 -81.55 -36.32 -135.63
N MET A 382 -82.08 -35.48 -134.72
CA MET A 382 -81.26 -34.76 -133.75
C MET A 382 -80.70 -35.71 -132.68
N VAL A 383 -79.53 -35.40 -132.15
CA VAL A 383 -78.77 -36.26 -131.22
C VAL A 383 -78.67 -35.60 -129.85
N LEU A 384 -79.30 -36.20 -128.85
CA LEU A 384 -79.33 -35.73 -127.47
C LEU A 384 -78.39 -36.53 -126.58
N ILE A 385 -77.74 -35.83 -125.65
CA ILE A 385 -77.03 -36.43 -124.51
C ILE A 385 -78.05 -36.87 -123.47
N ILE A 386 -77.90 -38.11 -123.01
CA ILE A 386 -78.70 -38.67 -121.91
C ILE A 386 -77.81 -38.62 -120.65
N PRO A 387 -78.03 -37.70 -119.69
CA PRO A 387 -77.30 -37.70 -118.41
C PRO A 387 -77.53 -39.01 -117.62
N GLN A 388 -76.79 -39.24 -116.54
CA GLN A 388 -76.93 -40.47 -115.74
C GLN A 388 -78.18 -40.49 -114.86
#